data_AF-A0A1V6BZH5-F1
#
_entry.id   AF-A0A1V6BZH5-F1
#
_cell.length_a   1.000
_cell.length_b   1.000
_cell.length_c   1.000
_cell.angle_alpha   90.00
_cell.angle_beta   90.00
_cell.angle_gamma   90.00
#
_symmetry.space_group_name_H-M   'P 1'
#
loop_
_entity.id
_entity.type
_entity.pdbx_description
1 polymer ?
#
loop_
_entity_poly.entity_id
_entity_poly.type
_entity_poly.pdbx_seq_one_letter_code
_entity_poly.pdbx_strand_id
1 'polypeptide(L)'
;MNGNQQNKEIKIKINDSELKGQYANQIAIMHTREDFVIDFIAMYPPEAIVGARIITNPISLKRMSNAIAVNLKKYEEQFGEIIEEEIRPVDDKVN
;
A
#
# COMPACT_ATOMS: atom_id res chain seq x y z
N MET A 1 33.55 13.03 -22.94
CA MET A 1 32.47 13.96 -22.55
C MET A 1 31.76 13.35 -21.35
N ASN A 2 32.06 13.83 -20.14
CA ASN A 2 31.51 13.28 -18.89
C ASN A 2 30.17 13.96 -18.61
N GLY A 3 29.08 13.23 -18.83
CA GLY A 3 27.73 13.68 -18.47
C GLY A 3 27.51 13.57 -16.97
N ASN A 4 27.69 14.68 -16.26
CA ASN A 4 27.25 14.83 -14.88
C ASN A 4 25.73 14.59 -14.82
N GLN A 5 25.32 13.38 -14.46
CA GLN A 5 23.97 13.09 -13.99
C GLN A 5 23.82 13.79 -12.63
N GLN A 6 23.42 15.06 -12.65
CA GLN A 6 22.93 15.74 -11.48
C GLN A 6 21.71 14.96 -10.99
N ASN A 7 21.92 14.18 -9.94
CA ASN A 7 20.88 13.48 -9.21
C ASN A 7 19.96 14.56 -8.63
N LYS A 8 18.89 14.90 -9.36
CA LYS A 8 17.91 15.87 -8.90
C LYS A 8 17.20 15.24 -7.71
N GLU A 9 17.59 15.67 -6.51
CA GLU A 9 16.84 15.36 -5.30
C GLU A 9 15.39 15.83 -5.48
N ILE A 10 14.49 14.86 -5.55
CA ILE A 10 13.06 15.13 -5.60
C ILE A 10 12.65 15.59 -4.22
N LYS A 11 12.33 16.88 -4.07
CA LYS A 11 11.74 17.41 -2.84
C LYS A 11 10.30 16.93 -2.74
N ILE A 12 10.07 15.97 -1.86
CA ILE A 12 8.73 15.47 -1.53
C ILE A 12 8.06 16.50 -0.63
N LYS A 13 6.84 16.92 -0.99
CA LYS A 13 5.98 17.75 -0.15
C LYS A 13 4.87 16.88 0.42
N ILE A 14 4.61 17.03 1.71
CA ILE A 14 3.50 16.39 2.42
C ILE A 14 2.69 17.47 3.11
N ASN A 15 1.36 17.38 3.01
CA ASN A 15 0.46 18.34 3.63
C ASN A 15 0.19 17.90 5.07
N ASP A 16 -0.17 18.84 5.95
CA ASP A 16 -0.42 18.54 7.38
C ASP A 16 -1.51 17.49 7.61
N SER A 17 -2.49 17.40 6.70
CA SER A 17 -3.53 16.36 6.75
C SER A 17 -2.95 14.97 6.49
N GLU A 18 -2.08 14.84 5.49
CA GLU A 18 -1.45 13.56 5.11
C GLU A 18 -0.37 13.15 6.13
N LEU A 19 0.28 14.12 6.76
CA LEU A 19 1.31 13.87 7.77
C LEU A 19 0.75 13.12 8.99
N LYS A 20 -0.54 13.29 9.30
CA LYS A 20 -1.21 12.58 10.40
C LYS A 20 -1.37 11.09 10.11
N GLY A 21 -1.37 10.70 8.83
CA GLY A 21 -1.68 9.35 8.40
C GLY A 21 -3.15 8.97 8.61
N GLN A 22 -3.53 7.84 8.02
CA GLN A 22 -4.82 7.19 8.24
C GLN A 22 -4.55 5.77 8.73
N TYR A 23 -5.27 5.34 9.77
CA TYR A 23 -5.19 3.96 10.24
C TYR A 23 -5.97 3.04 9.31
N ALA A 24 -5.43 1.85 9.06
CA ALA A 24 -6.12 0.77 8.37
C ALA A 24 -5.63 -0.60 8.88
N ASN A 25 -6.55 -1.53 9.04
CA ASN A 25 -6.29 -2.92 9.41
C ASN A 25 -6.74 -3.91 8.33
N GLN A 26 -7.47 -3.43 7.32
CA GLN A 26 -7.90 -4.21 6.17
C GLN A 26 -7.55 -3.49 4.87
N ILE A 27 -7.32 -4.27 3.82
CA ILE A 27 -7.06 -3.76 2.47
C ILE A 27 -7.97 -4.49 1.49
N ALA A 28 -8.71 -3.75 0.65
CA ALA A 28 -9.43 -4.29 -0.50
C ALA A 28 -8.73 -3.85 -1.79
N ILE A 29 -8.49 -4.79 -2.71
CA ILE A 29 -7.80 -4.52 -3.97
C ILE A 29 -8.70 -4.95 -5.13
N MET A 30 -9.02 -4.00 -6.00
CA MET A 30 -9.77 -4.23 -7.24
C MET A 30 -8.91 -3.79 -8.42
N HIS A 31 -9.14 -4.36 -9.60
CA HIS A 31 -8.37 -3.96 -10.78
C HIS A 31 -9.09 -4.18 -12.10
N THR A 32 -8.68 -3.39 -13.09
CA THR A 32 -8.87 -3.65 -14.52
C THR A 32 -7.51 -4.02 -15.13
N ARG A 33 -7.41 -4.07 -16.46
CA ARG A 33 -6.12 -4.25 -17.13
C ARG A 33 -5.23 -3.00 -16.99
N GLU A 34 -5.85 -1.83 -16.87
CA GLU A 34 -5.19 -0.53 -16.93
C GLU A 34 -4.89 0.03 -15.53
N ASP A 35 -5.77 -0.23 -14.55
CA ASP A 35 -5.73 0.40 -13.24
C ASP A 35 -5.97 -0.59 -12.09
N PHE A 36 -5.40 -0.28 -10.95
CA PHE A 36 -5.64 -0.89 -9.65
C PHE A 36 -6.23 0.15 -8.69
N VAL A 37 -7.22 -0.27 -7.92
CA VAL A 37 -7.82 0.50 -6.82
C VAL A 37 -7.52 -0.24 -5.53
N ILE A 38 -6.93 0.46 -4.57
CA ILE A 38 -6.55 -0.08 -3.26
C ILE A 38 -7.24 0.77 -2.20
N ASP A 39 -8.14 0.14 -1.45
CA ASP A 39 -8.81 0.76 -0.32
C ASP A 39 -8.17 0.30 0.98
N PHE A 40 -7.73 1.27 1.77
CA PHE A 40 -7.27 1.08 3.14
C PHE A 40 -8.46 1.31 4.08
N ILE A 41 -8.88 0.24 4.73
CA ILE A 41 -10.12 0.18 5.50
C ILE A 41 -9.77 0.05 6.98
N ALA A 42 -10.41 0.89 7.80
CA ALA A 42 -10.47 0.73 9.24
C ALA A 42 -11.78 0.00 9.59
N MET A 43 -11.67 -1.28 9.91
CA MET A 43 -12.79 -2.13 10.29
C MET A 43 -12.90 -2.20 11.82
N TYR A 44 -14.00 -1.68 12.34
CA TYR A 44 -14.38 -1.69 13.75
C TYR A 44 -15.83 -2.21 13.86
N PRO A 45 -16.05 -3.54 13.99
CA PRO A 45 -17.39 -4.12 13.95
C PRO A 45 -18.38 -3.38 14.89
N PRO A 46 -19.56 -2.96 14.39
CA PRO A 46 -20.16 -3.31 13.09
C PRO A 46 -19.80 -2.37 11.92
N GLU A 47 -18.97 -1.35 12.12
CA GLU A 47 -18.65 -0.33 11.12
C GLU A 47 -17.34 -0.63 10.37
N ALA A 48 -17.28 -0.18 9.11
CA ALA A 48 -16.05 -0.16 8.32
C ALA A 48 -15.96 1.17 7.58
N ILE A 49 -14.79 1.82 7.67
CA ILE A 49 -14.55 3.14 7.09
C ILE A 49 -13.38 3.03 6.13
N VAL A 50 -13.57 3.47 4.88
CA VAL A 50 -12.46 3.64 3.92
C VAL A 50 -11.71 4.91 4.31
N GLY A 51 -10.53 4.75 4.91
CA GLY A 51 -9.69 5.88 5.35
C GLY A 51 -8.88 6.49 4.21
N ALA A 52 -8.48 5.68 3.23
CA ALA A 52 -7.79 6.15 2.02
C ALA A 52 -8.08 5.22 0.84
N ARG A 53 -8.11 5.80 -0.36
CA ARG A 53 -8.16 5.08 -1.64
C ARG A 53 -7.01 5.52 -2.52
N ILE A 54 -6.23 4.56 -3.00
CA ILE A 54 -5.15 4.79 -3.96
C ILE A 54 -5.53 4.14 -5.29
N ILE A 55 -5.50 4.93 -6.37
CA ILE A 55 -5.67 4.44 -7.74
C ILE A 55 -4.31 4.53 -8.43
N THR A 56 -3.84 3.44 -9.01
CA THR A 56 -2.51 3.36 -9.62
C THR A 56 -2.48 2.38 -10.79
N ASN A 57 -1.42 2.40 -11.58
CA ASN A 57 -1.24 1.48 -12.70
C ASN A 57 -0.48 0.19 -12.29
N PRO A 58 -0.59 -0.90 -13.08
CA PRO A 58 0.05 -2.18 -12.76
C PRO A 58 1.57 -2.11 -12.54
N ILE A 59 2.28 -1.28 -13.32
CA ILE A 59 3.74 -1.15 -13.22
C ILE A 59 4.13 -0.54 -11.87
N SER A 60 3.43 0.51 -11.46
CA SER A 60 3.68 1.21 -10.20
C SER A 60 3.32 0.32 -9.01
N LEU A 61 2.19 -0.40 -9.08
CA LEU A 61 1.82 -1.37 -8.05
C LEU A 61 2.84 -2.50 -7.92
N LYS A 62 3.35 -3.03 -9.04
CA LYS A 62 4.37 -4.09 -8.99
C LYS A 62 5.65 -3.61 -8.30
N ARG A 63 6.08 -2.37 -8.56
CA ARG A 63 7.22 -1.76 -7.87
C ARG A 63 6.95 -1.59 -6.38
N MET A 64 5.75 -1.12 -6.03
CA MET A 64 5.33 -0.96 -4.63
C MET A 64 5.35 -2.29 -3.89
N SER A 65 4.73 -3.33 -4.45
CA SER A 65 4.69 -4.69 -3.88
C SER A 65 6.11 -5.24 -3.62
N ASN A 66 7.01 -5.11 -4.59
CA ASN A 66 8.40 -5.55 -4.42
C ASN A 66 9.11 -4.78 -3.30
N ALA A 67 8.91 -3.46 -3.22
CA ALA A 67 9.52 -2.64 -2.18
C ALA A 67 8.96 -2.99 -0.79
N ILE A 68 7.65 -3.21 -0.68
CA ILE A 68 7.01 -3.65 0.56
C ILE A 68 7.59 -4.99 1.00
N ALA A 69 7.67 -5.98 0.10
CA ALA A 69 8.20 -7.31 0.42
C ALA A 69 9.64 -7.24 0.98
N VAL A 70 10.50 -6.41 0.38
CA VAL A 70 11.87 -6.21 0.88
C VAL A 70 11.87 -5.58 2.28
N ASN A 71 11.01 -4.60 2.53
CA ASN A 71 10.96 -3.94 3.84
C ASN A 71 10.32 -4.83 4.91
N LEU A 72 9.32 -5.64 4.55
CA LEU A 72 8.67 -6.58 5.45
C LEU A 72 9.66 -7.66 5.90
N LYS A 73 10.42 -8.23 4.96
CA LYS A 73 11.48 -9.19 5.28
C LYS A 73 12.50 -8.61 6.28
N LYS A 74 12.95 -7.37 6.06
CA LYS A 74 13.89 -6.70 6.98
C LYS A 74 13.28 -6.47 8.36
N TYR A 75 11.99 -6.15 8.41
CA TYR A 75 11.26 -6.02 9.67
C TYR A 75 11.24 -7.36 10.41
N GLU A 76 10.89 -8.46 9.73
CA GLU A 76 10.84 -9.79 10.37
C GLU A 76 12.21 -10.28 10.83
N GLU A 77 13.27 -10.02 10.07
CA GLU A 77 14.66 -10.29 10.48
C GLU A 77 15.03 -9.57 11.78
N GLN A 78 14.43 -8.40 12.05
CA GLN A 78 14.71 -7.58 13.22
C GLN A 78 13.77 -7.86 14.41
N PHE A 79 12.50 -8.10 14.15
CA PHE A 79 11.44 -8.14 15.18
C PHE A 79 10.77 -9.50 15.35
N GLY A 80 11.13 -10.48 14.50
CA GLY A 80 10.53 -11.81 14.47
C GLY A 80 9.50 -11.97 13.35
N GLU A 81 9.23 -13.23 13.00
CA GLU A 81 8.29 -13.61 11.95
C GLU A 81 6.87 -13.14 12.24
N ILE A 82 6.19 -12.63 11.21
CA ILE A 82 4.78 -12.30 11.28
C ILE A 82 3.98 -13.59 11.09
N ILE A 83 3.19 -13.95 12.09
CA ILE A 83 2.29 -15.09 11.99
C ILE A 83 1.02 -14.60 11.30
N GLU A 84 0.80 -15.03 10.06
CA GLU A 84 -0.44 -14.76 9.34
C GLU A 84 -1.59 -15.51 10.00
N GLU A 85 -2.59 -14.78 10.52
CA GLU A 85 -3.92 -15.37 10.73
C GLU A 85 -4.53 -15.62 9.35
N GLU A 86 -5.00 -16.84 9.09
CA GLU A 86 -5.56 -17.26 7.80
C GLU A 86 -6.58 -16.22 7.28
N ILE A 87 -6.20 -15.45 6.26
CA ILE A 87 -7.08 -14.50 5.61
C ILE A 87 -8.14 -15.32 4.87
N ARG A 88 -9.35 -15.40 5.44
CA ARG A 88 -10.50 -15.93 4.71
C ARG A 88 -10.75 -14.97 3.53
N PRO A 89 -10.65 -15.43 2.27
CA PRO A 89 -10.97 -14.59 1.13
C PRO A 89 -12.41 -14.09 1.31
N VAL A 90 -12.57 -12.77 1.35
CA VAL A 90 -13.90 -12.15 1.22
C VAL A 90 -14.27 -12.34 -0.24
N ASP A 91 -15.27 -13.19 -0.50
CA ASP A 91 -15.70 -13.53 -1.85
C ASP A 91 -15.88 -12.27 -2.72
N ASP A 92 -15.15 -12.20 -3.84
CA ASP A 92 -15.18 -11.14 -4.87
C ASP A 92 -16.54 -11.00 -5.61
N LYS A 93 -17.60 -11.61 -5.09
CA LYS A 93 -18.94 -11.58 -5.70
C LYS A 93 -19.78 -10.46 -5.12
N VAL A 94 -19.43 -9.23 -5.47
CA VAL A 94 -20.40 -8.13 -5.50
C VAL A 94 -20.99 -8.10 -6.91
N ASN A 95 -22.21 -8.61 -7.04
CA ASN A 95 -23.10 -8.27 -8.16
C ASN A 95 -23.53 -6.81 -8.07
#